data_AF-X1D964-F1
#
_entry.id   AF-X1D964-F1
#
_cell.length_a   1.000
_cell.length_b   1.000
_cell.length_c   1.000
_cell.angle_alpha   90.00
_cell.angle_beta   90.00
_cell.angle_gamma   90.00
#
_symmetry.space_group_name_H-M   'P 1'
#
loop_
_entity.id
_entity.type
_entity.pdbx_description
1 polymer ?
#
loop_
_entity_poly.entity_id
_entity_poly.type
_entity_poly.pdbx_seq_one_letter_code
_entity_poly.pdbx_strand_id
1 'polypeptide(L)'
;DILQNGKNYVLNYEKEQKKRWKVNSGFKVGHNNILGYYIEITLRTLRDIPKVPEEYIERQTLKNAKRYTTSELKKLEEKIVRAEEQINELEYEVFSTIRDKVVEKTINILETAKNIAYIDVLACFAEIAEKNNYCRPKMNNGDTIVIKGGRHPVVEQINISDRFIPNDCYLDTNKEQVLIITGPNMAGKSTYLRQVALICIIAQMGCFVPAKAIL
;
A
#
# COMPACT_ATOMS: atom_id res chain seq x y z
N ASP A 1 21.52 -21.38 12.23
CA ASP A 1 22.61 -21.34 13.24
C ASP A 1 23.63 -20.24 13.07
N ILE A 2 24.38 -20.15 11.96
CA ILE A 2 25.51 -19.19 11.85
C ILE A 2 25.08 -17.72 11.88
N LEU A 3 23.90 -17.37 11.34
CA LEU A 3 23.39 -15.99 11.33
C LEU A 3 22.79 -15.58 12.69
N GLN A 4 21.96 -16.44 13.29
CA GLN A 4 21.43 -16.23 14.65
C GLN A 4 22.55 -16.24 15.72
N ASN A 5 23.57 -17.10 15.54
CA ASN A 5 24.74 -17.13 16.40
C ASN A 5 25.88 -16.24 15.89
N GLY A 6 25.75 -15.52 14.78
CA GLY A 6 26.84 -14.70 14.21
C GLY A 6 27.25 -13.60 15.17
N LYS A 7 26.24 -12.94 15.76
CA LYS A 7 26.41 -12.03 16.89
C LYS A 7 27.03 -12.74 18.10
N ASN A 8 26.63 -13.98 18.40
CA ASN A 8 27.19 -14.76 19.52
C ASN A 8 28.66 -15.16 19.28
N TYR A 9 29.06 -15.51 18.06
CA TYR A 9 30.44 -15.81 17.68
C TYR A 9 31.31 -14.56 17.82
N VAL A 10 30.83 -13.41 17.35
CA VAL A 10 31.52 -12.12 17.51
C VAL A 10 31.62 -11.71 18.98
N LEU A 11 30.54 -11.89 19.76
CA LEU A 11 30.53 -11.61 21.20
C LEU A 11 31.44 -12.55 22.00
N ASN A 12 31.50 -13.83 21.63
CA ASN A 12 32.39 -14.80 22.27
C ASN A 12 33.84 -14.50 21.93
N TYR A 13 34.14 -14.21 20.67
CA TYR A 13 35.47 -13.74 20.24
C TYR A 13 35.88 -12.46 20.99
N GLU A 14 35.00 -11.48 21.13
CA GLU A 14 35.27 -10.26 21.91
C GLU A 14 35.58 -10.58 23.38
N LYS A 15 34.80 -11.47 24.02
CA LYS A 15 35.01 -11.89 25.42
C LYS A 15 36.33 -12.62 25.61
N GLU A 16 36.70 -13.51 24.70
CA GLU A 16 37.95 -14.25 24.74
C GLU A 16 39.15 -13.31 24.59
N GLN A 17 39.11 -12.37 23.65
CA GLN A 17 40.18 -11.39 23.49
C GLN A 17 40.27 -10.44 24.69
N LYS A 18 39.15 -9.97 25.25
CA LYS A 18 39.15 -9.17 26.49
C LYS A 18 39.82 -9.88 27.66
N LYS A 19 39.52 -11.18 27.84
CA LYS A 19 40.17 -12.02 28.87
C LYS A 19 41.66 -12.18 28.60
N ARG A 20 42.05 -12.48 27.36
CA ARG A 20 43.45 -12.68 26.96
C ARG A 20 44.32 -11.44 27.20
N TRP A 21 43.77 -10.26 26.93
CA TRP A 21 44.44 -8.97 27.11
C TRP A 21 44.28 -8.37 28.52
N LYS A 22 43.48 -9.01 29.39
CA LYS A 22 43.11 -8.50 30.73
C LYS A 22 42.54 -7.07 30.69
N VAL A 23 41.72 -6.78 29.67
CA VAL A 23 41.09 -5.46 29.49
C VAL A 23 39.58 -5.54 29.70
N ASN A 24 39.05 -4.70 30.59
CA ASN A 24 37.62 -4.65 30.89
C ASN A 24 36.87 -3.59 30.05
N SER A 25 37.57 -2.53 29.62
CA SER A 25 36.99 -1.40 28.88
C SER A 25 37.88 -0.95 27.73
N GLY A 26 37.28 -0.36 26.70
CA GLY A 26 38.00 0.22 25.56
C GLY A 26 38.50 -0.79 24.52
N PHE A 27 37.94 -2.01 24.52
CA PHE A 27 38.06 -3.01 23.47
C PHE A 27 36.65 -3.37 22.99
N LYS A 28 36.39 -3.31 21.68
CA LYS A 28 35.09 -3.64 21.10
C LYS A 28 35.27 -4.25 19.72
N VAL A 29 34.51 -5.30 19.40
CA VAL A 29 34.42 -5.77 18.01
C VAL A 29 33.26 -5.02 17.33
N GLY A 30 33.59 -4.31 16.27
CA GLY A 30 32.65 -3.56 15.44
C GLY A 30 32.55 -4.14 14.05
N HIS A 31 31.53 -3.72 13.30
CA HIS A 31 31.36 -4.02 11.89
C HIS A 31 31.13 -2.72 11.12
N ASN A 32 31.71 -2.61 9.93
CA ASN A 32 31.43 -1.53 8.97
C ASN A 32 31.53 -2.06 7.55
N ASN A 33 30.69 -1.56 6.64
CA ASN A 33 30.59 -2.00 5.24
C ASN A 33 31.90 -1.86 4.44
N ILE A 34 32.82 -0.97 4.85
CA ILE A 34 34.09 -0.74 4.14
C ILE A 34 35.22 -1.62 4.68
N LEU A 35 35.26 -1.86 5.99
CA LEU A 35 36.38 -2.55 6.66
C LEU A 35 36.03 -3.95 7.11
N GLY A 36 34.76 -4.33 7.01
CA GLY A 36 34.27 -5.57 7.56
C GLY A 36 34.20 -5.56 9.09
N TYR A 37 34.37 -6.72 9.69
CA TYR A 37 34.54 -6.86 11.14
C TYR A 37 35.94 -6.40 11.58
N TYR A 38 35.99 -5.53 12.59
CA TYR A 38 37.22 -4.97 13.13
C TYR A 38 37.22 -4.96 14.66
N ILE A 39 38.42 -4.94 15.22
CA ILE A 39 38.66 -4.77 16.64
C ILE A 39 39.04 -3.32 16.88
N GLU A 40 38.21 -2.58 17.61
CA GLU A 40 38.51 -1.21 18.02
C GLU A 40 39.08 -1.20 19.43
N ILE A 41 40.29 -0.64 19.58
CA ILE A 41 40.95 -0.46 20.86
C ILE A 41 41.21 1.02 21.08
N THR A 42 40.76 1.56 22.21
CA THR A 42 40.96 2.98 22.53
C THR A 42 42.44 3.29 22.78
N LEU A 43 42.88 4.51 22.45
CA LEU A 43 44.26 4.94 22.69
C LEU A 43 44.63 4.91 24.18
N ARG A 44 43.66 5.05 25.08
CA ARG A 44 43.85 4.91 26.54
C ARG A 44 44.25 3.47 26.88
N THR A 45 43.43 2.50 26.46
CA THR A 45 43.68 1.08 26.69
C THR A 45 45.02 0.64 26.08
N LEU A 46 45.38 1.14 24.89
CA LEU A 46 46.66 0.82 24.24
C LEU A 46 47.89 1.34 25.00
N ARG A 47 47.77 2.40 25.81
CA ARG A 47 48.88 2.89 26.66
C ARG A 47 49.10 2.02 27.89
N ASP A 48 48.02 1.39 28.37
CA ASP A 48 48.06 0.52 29.54
C ASP A 48 48.59 -0.90 29.20
N ILE A 49 48.76 -1.20 27.91
CA ILE A 49 49.25 -2.49 27.42
C ILE A 49 50.69 -2.34 26.90
N PRO A 50 51.64 -3.19 27.35
CA PRO A 50 53.06 -3.03 27.01
C PRO A 50 53.39 -3.29 25.53
N LYS A 51 52.69 -4.21 24.86
CA LYS A 51 52.87 -4.48 23.41
C LYS A 51 51.61 -5.12 22.81
N VAL A 52 51.21 -4.63 21.64
CA VAL A 52 50.17 -5.27 20.81
C VAL A 52 50.77 -6.52 20.14
N PRO A 53 50.17 -7.72 20.28
CA PRO A 53 50.61 -8.93 19.59
C PRO A 53 50.63 -8.78 18.06
N GLU A 54 51.56 -9.45 17.40
CA GLU A 54 51.80 -9.33 15.95
C GLU A 54 50.65 -9.88 15.08
N GLU A 55 49.79 -10.72 15.65
CA GLU A 55 48.56 -11.21 15.02
C GLU A 55 47.50 -10.12 14.80
N TYR A 56 47.65 -8.94 15.44
CA TYR A 56 46.76 -7.79 15.28
C TYR A 56 47.32 -6.85 14.20
N ILE A 57 46.70 -6.91 13.02
CA ILE A 57 47.08 -6.09 11.87
C ILE A 57 46.30 -4.78 11.92
N GLU A 58 46.98 -3.65 12.06
CA GLU A 58 46.35 -2.33 12.07
C GLU A 58 45.69 -2.05 10.70
N ARG A 59 44.43 -1.61 10.72
CA ARG A 59 43.62 -1.30 9.52
C ARG A 59 43.28 0.17 9.39
N GLN A 60 43.05 0.85 10.50
CA GLN A 60 42.67 2.26 10.51
C GLN A 60 43.04 2.91 11.84
N THR A 61 43.62 4.10 11.80
CA THR A 61 43.78 4.96 12.98
C THR A 61 42.68 6.01 13.02
N LEU A 62 42.00 6.14 14.17
CA LEU A 62 41.01 7.18 14.48
C LEU A 62 41.57 8.15 15.50
N LYS A 63 40.88 9.29 15.70
CA LYS A 63 41.28 10.33 16.65
C LYS A 63 41.48 9.80 18.09
N ASN A 64 40.64 8.85 18.53
CA ASN A 64 40.63 8.34 19.91
C ASN A 64 40.85 6.81 20.02
N ALA A 65 41.02 6.12 18.90
CA ALA A 65 41.11 4.65 18.88
C ALA A 65 41.89 4.17 17.65
N LYS A 66 42.37 2.93 17.70
CA LYS A 66 42.91 2.22 16.53
C LYS A 66 42.08 0.98 16.25
N ARG A 67 41.94 0.67 14.97
CA ARG A 67 41.22 -0.52 14.49
C ARG A 67 42.20 -1.54 13.96
N TYR A 68 41.99 -2.78 14.36
CA TYR A 68 42.81 -3.94 14.01
C TYR A 68 41.94 -5.05 13.42
N THR A 69 42.56 -5.96 12.70
CA THR A 69 41.98 -7.25 12.34
C THR A 69 42.91 -8.38 12.74
N THR A 70 42.40 -9.60 12.79
CA THR A 70 43.18 -10.81 13.00
C THR A 70 42.77 -11.85 11.96
N SER A 71 43.64 -12.82 11.69
CA SER A 71 43.32 -13.93 10.78
C SER A 71 42.10 -14.73 11.25
N GLU A 72 41.86 -14.82 12.56
CA GLU A 72 40.71 -15.49 13.14
C GLU A 72 39.40 -14.70 12.91
N LEU A 73 39.43 -13.39 13.14
CA LEU A 73 38.27 -12.53 12.90
C LEU A 73 37.87 -12.52 11.43
N LYS A 74 38.85 -12.51 10.52
CA LYS A 74 38.60 -12.59 9.07
C LYS A 74 37.95 -13.91 8.66
N LYS A 75 38.38 -15.05 9.22
CA LYS A 75 37.73 -16.35 8.97
C LYS A 75 36.29 -16.39 9.47
N LEU A 76 36.01 -15.79 10.63
CA LEU A 76 34.65 -15.68 11.16
C LEU A 76 33.77 -14.81 10.26
N GLU A 77 34.30 -13.69 9.79
CA GLU A 77 33.65 -12.82 8.82
C GLU A 77 33.31 -13.55 7.52
N GLU A 78 34.29 -14.20 6.88
CA GLU A 78 34.09 -14.97 5.64
C GLU A 78 33.00 -16.04 5.82
N LYS A 79 32.95 -16.70 6.98
CA LYS A 79 31.92 -17.69 7.30
C LYS A 79 30.53 -17.07 7.46
N ILE A 80 30.43 -15.88 8.08
CA ILE A 80 29.16 -15.17 8.26
C ILE A 80 28.64 -14.68 6.91
N VAL A 81 29.48 -13.99 6.12
CA VAL A 81 29.10 -13.45 4.81
C VAL A 81 28.64 -14.58 3.88
N ARG A 82 29.38 -15.68 3.81
CA ARG A 82 28.98 -16.84 3.00
C ARG A 82 27.64 -17.45 3.44
N ALA A 83 27.37 -17.48 4.74
CA ALA A 83 26.09 -17.99 5.25
C ALA A 83 24.94 -17.02 4.92
N GLU A 84 25.17 -15.71 4.98
CA GLU A 84 24.20 -14.69 4.56
C GLU A 84 23.89 -14.79 3.07
N GLU A 85 24.91 -14.92 2.21
CA GLU A 85 24.73 -15.11 0.76
C GLU A 85 23.88 -16.36 0.46
N GLN A 86 24.21 -17.50 1.05
CA GLN A 86 23.46 -18.75 0.86
C GLN A 86 22.01 -18.64 1.32
N ILE A 87 21.75 -17.92 2.42
CA ILE A 87 20.38 -17.72 2.90
C ILE A 87 19.60 -16.84 1.94
N ASN A 88 20.19 -15.75 1.45
CA ASN A 88 19.53 -14.87 0.48
C ASN A 88 19.24 -15.62 -0.84
N GLU A 89 20.15 -16.47 -1.30
CA GLU A 89 19.91 -17.32 -2.48
C GLU A 89 18.73 -18.27 -2.28
N LEU A 90 18.68 -18.97 -1.16
CA LEU A 90 17.59 -19.88 -0.82
C LEU A 90 16.26 -19.14 -0.66
N GLU A 91 16.25 -17.99 0.00
CA GLU A 91 15.05 -17.16 0.14
C GLU A 91 14.54 -16.70 -1.23
N TYR A 92 15.45 -16.29 -2.12
CA TYR A 92 15.08 -15.89 -3.48
C TYR A 92 14.54 -17.06 -4.30
N GLU A 93 15.09 -18.26 -4.14
CA GLU A 93 14.58 -19.47 -4.80
C GLU A 93 13.17 -19.82 -4.32
N VAL A 94 12.94 -19.80 -3.00
CA VAL A 94 11.62 -20.04 -2.41
C VAL A 94 10.62 -18.98 -2.86
N PHE A 95 11.01 -17.70 -2.84
CA PHE A 95 10.18 -16.60 -3.33
C PHE A 95 9.82 -16.78 -4.81
N SER A 96 10.80 -17.11 -5.65
CA SER A 96 10.58 -17.34 -7.09
C SER A 96 9.62 -18.49 -7.32
N THR A 97 9.75 -19.58 -6.54
CA THR A 97 8.82 -20.71 -6.61
C THR A 97 7.38 -20.31 -6.27
N ILE A 98 7.20 -19.46 -5.24
CA ILE A 98 5.86 -18.95 -4.87
C ILE A 98 5.32 -18.05 -5.97
N ARG A 99 6.14 -17.11 -6.47
CA ARG A 99 5.77 -16.21 -7.57
C ARG A 99 5.29 -17.01 -8.78
N ASP A 100 6.01 -18.04 -9.18
CA ASP A 100 5.68 -18.84 -10.37
C ASP A 100 4.35 -19.59 -10.18
N LYS A 101 4.11 -20.13 -8.97
CA LYS A 101 2.79 -20.71 -8.60
C LYS A 101 1.66 -19.69 -8.64
N VAL A 102 1.91 -18.44 -8.25
CA VAL A 102 0.92 -17.36 -8.34
C VAL A 102 0.64 -17.00 -9.80
N VAL A 103 1.69 -16.94 -10.64
CA VAL A 103 1.57 -16.67 -12.08
C VAL A 103 0.68 -17.73 -12.76
N GLU A 104 0.84 -19.00 -12.43
CA GLU A 104 -0.01 -20.08 -12.94
C GLU A 104 -1.50 -19.90 -12.60
N LYS A 105 -1.82 -19.16 -11.52
CA LYS A 105 -3.20 -18.89 -11.07
C LYS A 105 -3.70 -17.50 -11.45
N THR A 106 -2.95 -16.74 -12.27
CA THR A 106 -3.28 -15.35 -12.64
C THR A 106 -4.71 -15.20 -13.17
N ILE A 107 -5.16 -16.09 -14.06
CA ILE A 107 -6.50 -16.02 -14.64
C ILE A 107 -7.57 -16.09 -13.55
N ASN A 108 -7.48 -17.06 -12.64
CA ASN A 108 -8.43 -17.24 -11.54
C ASN A 108 -8.39 -16.06 -10.56
N ILE A 109 -7.20 -15.53 -10.27
CA ILE A 109 -7.03 -14.36 -9.39
C ILE A 109 -7.72 -13.15 -10.00
N LEU A 110 -7.50 -12.87 -11.29
CA LEU A 110 -8.12 -11.74 -11.99
C LEU A 110 -9.64 -11.90 -12.12
N GLU A 111 -10.13 -13.10 -12.41
CA GLU A 111 -11.57 -13.38 -12.46
C GLU A 111 -12.22 -13.17 -11.08
N THR A 112 -11.59 -13.66 -10.02
CA THR A 112 -12.04 -13.45 -8.65
C THR A 112 -12.07 -11.97 -8.30
N ALA A 113 -11.01 -11.22 -8.61
CA ALA A 113 -10.95 -9.78 -8.38
C ALA A 113 -12.04 -9.03 -9.14
N LYS A 114 -12.31 -9.41 -10.39
CA LYS A 114 -13.39 -8.83 -11.20
C LYS A 114 -14.76 -9.10 -10.58
N ASN A 115 -15.00 -10.32 -10.12
CA ASN A 115 -16.26 -10.70 -9.47
C ASN A 115 -16.47 -9.94 -8.15
N ILE A 116 -15.42 -9.80 -7.34
CA ILE A 116 -15.45 -8.98 -6.12
C ILE A 116 -15.79 -7.52 -6.46
N ALA A 117 -15.16 -6.95 -7.49
CA ALA A 117 -15.46 -5.59 -7.93
C ALA A 117 -16.92 -5.40 -8.38
N TYR A 118 -17.51 -6.38 -9.09
CA TYR A 118 -18.93 -6.33 -9.42
C TYR A 118 -19.82 -6.38 -8.19
N ILE A 119 -19.52 -7.26 -7.23
CA ILE A 119 -20.27 -7.38 -5.99
C ILE A 119 -20.22 -6.06 -5.20
N ASP A 120 -19.05 -5.45 -5.10
CA ASP A 120 -18.84 -4.17 -4.41
C ASP A 120 -19.69 -3.05 -5.03
N VAL A 121 -19.65 -2.90 -6.35
CA VAL A 121 -20.47 -1.89 -7.07
C VAL A 121 -21.97 -2.15 -6.89
N LEU A 122 -22.43 -3.39 -7.01
CA LEU A 122 -23.85 -3.73 -6.86
C LEU A 122 -24.34 -3.52 -5.41
N ALA A 123 -23.50 -3.86 -4.42
CA ALA A 123 -23.79 -3.61 -3.01
C ALA A 123 -23.90 -2.11 -2.73
N CYS A 124 -22.96 -1.31 -3.26
CA CYS A 124 -22.99 0.15 -3.18
C CYS A 124 -24.26 0.74 -3.82
N PHE A 125 -24.68 0.24 -4.98
CA PHE A 125 -25.94 0.66 -5.61
C PHE A 125 -27.16 0.34 -4.73
N ALA A 126 -27.22 -0.84 -4.13
CA ALA A 126 -28.32 -1.21 -3.24
C ALA A 126 -28.36 -0.33 -1.98
N GLU A 127 -27.21 -0.08 -1.36
CA GLU A 127 -27.09 0.76 -0.17
C GLU A 127 -27.51 2.21 -0.46
N ILE A 128 -27.03 2.81 -1.55
CA ILE A 128 -27.41 4.15 -1.99
C ILE A 128 -28.91 4.22 -2.27
N ALA A 129 -29.45 3.17 -2.90
CA ALA A 129 -30.87 3.12 -3.23
C ALA A 129 -31.76 3.11 -1.99
N GLU A 130 -31.39 2.32 -0.99
CA GLU A 130 -32.10 2.25 0.29
C GLU A 130 -31.98 3.56 1.05
N LYS A 131 -30.76 4.07 1.25
CA LYS A 131 -30.50 5.30 2.02
C LYS A 131 -31.20 6.52 1.43
N ASN A 132 -31.23 6.65 0.10
CA ASN A 132 -31.76 7.83 -0.58
C ASN A 132 -33.16 7.65 -1.17
N ASN A 133 -33.81 6.52 -0.88
CA ASN A 133 -35.13 6.16 -1.40
C ASN A 133 -35.20 6.21 -2.93
N TYR A 134 -34.25 5.58 -3.62
CA TYR A 134 -34.25 5.48 -5.07
C TYR A 134 -35.17 4.36 -5.53
N CYS A 135 -35.75 4.50 -6.73
CA CYS A 135 -36.63 3.50 -7.31
C CYS A 135 -35.92 2.71 -8.42
N ARG A 136 -36.32 1.45 -8.61
CA ARG A 136 -35.87 0.67 -9.76
C ARG A 136 -36.48 1.25 -11.04
N PRO A 137 -35.69 1.66 -12.04
CA PRO A 137 -36.26 2.13 -13.30
C PRO A 137 -36.88 0.97 -14.09
N LYS A 138 -37.97 1.23 -14.81
CA LYS A 138 -38.46 0.35 -15.86
C LYS A 138 -37.75 0.69 -17.15
N MET A 139 -37.03 -0.28 -17.71
CA MET A 139 -36.33 -0.12 -18.98
C MET A 139 -37.18 -0.75 -20.09
N ASN A 140 -37.31 -0.06 -21.21
CA ASN A 140 -37.99 -0.55 -22.40
C ASN A 140 -37.17 -0.18 -23.65
N ASN A 141 -37.51 -0.77 -24.81
CA ASN A 141 -36.85 -0.51 -26.09
C ASN A 141 -37.51 0.65 -26.87
N GLY A 142 -38.38 1.41 -26.22
CA GLY A 142 -38.99 2.61 -26.78
C GLY A 142 -38.06 3.81 -26.65
N ASP A 143 -38.61 4.96 -27.01
CA ASP A 143 -37.89 6.24 -27.07
C ASP A 143 -38.51 7.28 -26.12
N THR A 144 -39.32 6.81 -25.18
CA THR A 144 -40.02 7.63 -24.20
C THR A 144 -39.21 7.72 -22.91
N ILE A 145 -39.11 8.92 -22.34
CA ILE A 145 -38.57 9.17 -21.02
C ILE A 145 -39.72 9.64 -20.13
N VAL A 146 -40.07 8.82 -19.12
CA VAL A 146 -41.09 9.19 -18.14
C VAL A 146 -40.50 9.15 -16.74
N ILE A 147 -40.26 10.32 -16.16
CA ILE A 147 -39.74 10.47 -14.79
C ILE A 147 -40.82 11.08 -13.91
N LYS A 148 -41.12 10.41 -12.80
CA LYS A 148 -42.05 10.91 -11.77
C LYS A 148 -41.31 11.26 -10.49
N GLY A 149 -41.41 12.52 -10.09
CA GLY A 149 -40.77 13.06 -8.90
C GLY A 149 -39.24 12.88 -8.90
N GLY A 150 -38.60 13.15 -10.03
CA GLY A 150 -37.14 13.06 -10.16
C GLY A 150 -36.43 14.10 -9.31
N ARG A 151 -35.24 13.75 -8.82
CA ARG A 151 -34.37 14.56 -7.98
C ARG A 151 -32.96 14.56 -8.53
N HIS A 152 -32.23 15.67 -8.38
CA HIS A 152 -30.85 15.72 -8.83
C HIS A 152 -29.94 15.00 -7.82
N PRO A 153 -29.24 13.91 -8.18
CA PRO A 153 -28.58 13.01 -7.23
C PRO A 153 -27.48 13.69 -6.40
N VAL A 154 -26.79 14.70 -6.95
CA VAL A 154 -25.77 15.48 -6.23
C VAL A 154 -26.37 16.63 -5.41
N VAL A 155 -27.23 17.45 -6.03
CA VAL A 155 -27.78 18.65 -5.38
C VAL A 155 -28.69 18.30 -4.20
N GLU A 156 -29.42 17.19 -4.26
CA GLU A 156 -30.26 16.73 -3.14
C GLU A 156 -29.45 16.41 -1.86
N GLN A 157 -28.16 16.08 -2.01
CA GLN A 157 -27.28 15.71 -0.89
C GLN A 157 -26.55 16.92 -0.28
N ILE A 158 -26.39 18.01 -1.04
CA ILE A 158 -25.65 19.20 -0.59
C ILE A 158 -26.54 20.07 0.32
N ASN A 159 -27.81 20.23 -0.02
CA ASN A 159 -28.73 21.10 0.70
C ASN A 159 -29.52 20.32 1.77
N ILE A 160 -28.84 19.85 2.82
CA ILE A 160 -29.45 19.05 3.90
C ILE A 160 -30.54 19.84 4.64
N SER A 161 -30.42 21.17 4.72
CA SER A 161 -31.36 22.06 5.40
C SER A 161 -32.61 22.39 4.59
N ASP A 162 -32.54 22.35 3.25
CA ASP A 162 -33.67 22.68 2.36
C ASP A 162 -34.04 21.48 1.50
N ARG A 163 -35.25 20.95 1.70
CA ARG A 163 -35.76 19.80 0.96
C ARG A 163 -35.77 20.08 -0.55
N PHE A 164 -35.03 19.29 -1.32
CA PHE A 164 -35.03 19.38 -2.79
C PHE A 164 -36.45 19.17 -3.34
N ILE A 165 -36.88 20.04 -4.26
CA ILE A 165 -38.20 19.96 -4.89
C ILE A 165 -38.13 19.02 -6.11
N PRO A 166 -38.82 17.86 -6.08
CA PRO A 166 -38.76 16.90 -7.16
C PRO A 166 -39.56 17.39 -8.40
N ASN A 167 -39.09 17.02 -9.59
CA ASN A 167 -39.70 17.41 -10.86
C ASN A 167 -40.03 16.20 -11.73
N ASP A 168 -41.18 16.25 -12.40
CA ASP A 168 -41.57 15.27 -13.42
C ASP A 168 -40.91 15.61 -14.76
N CYS A 169 -40.72 14.61 -15.62
CA CYS A 169 -40.30 14.78 -17.00
C CYS A 169 -41.06 13.79 -17.88
N TYR A 170 -41.56 14.27 -19.02
CA TYR A 170 -42.05 13.46 -20.12
C TYR A 170 -41.38 13.94 -21.41
N LEU A 171 -40.83 13.02 -22.17
CA LEU A 171 -40.30 13.23 -23.52
C LEU A 171 -40.61 11.99 -24.34
N ASP A 172 -40.95 12.18 -25.61
CA ASP A 172 -41.07 11.10 -26.60
C ASP A 172 -40.59 11.59 -27.98
N THR A 173 -40.54 10.69 -28.96
CA THR A 173 -40.16 11.06 -30.33
C THR A 173 -41.36 11.42 -31.22
N ASN A 174 -42.59 11.41 -30.70
CA ASN A 174 -43.80 11.54 -31.52
C ASN A 174 -44.48 12.89 -31.36
N LYS A 175 -44.66 13.35 -30.11
CA LYS A 175 -45.42 14.55 -29.73
C LYS A 175 -44.57 15.55 -28.96
N GLU A 176 -43.77 15.10 -27.99
CA GLU A 176 -43.07 15.95 -27.02
C GLU A 176 -41.55 15.73 -27.10
N GLN A 177 -40.97 16.07 -28.26
CA GLN A 177 -39.53 15.91 -28.53
C GLN A 177 -38.66 17.00 -27.89
N VAL A 178 -39.20 18.21 -27.76
CA VAL A 178 -38.46 19.41 -27.34
C VAL A 178 -39.22 20.13 -26.25
N LEU A 179 -38.55 20.31 -25.10
CA LEU A 179 -39.08 21.09 -23.98
C LEU A 179 -38.50 22.51 -24.01
N ILE A 180 -39.35 23.51 -24.16
CA ILE A 180 -38.96 24.92 -24.00
C ILE A 180 -39.14 25.30 -22.54
N ILE A 181 -38.04 25.41 -21.80
CA ILE A 181 -38.04 25.71 -20.37
C ILE A 181 -37.65 27.17 -20.14
N THR A 182 -38.63 27.98 -19.72
CA THR A 182 -38.44 29.40 -19.37
C THR A 182 -38.57 29.62 -17.87
N GLY A 183 -38.10 30.77 -17.38
CA GLY A 183 -38.18 31.14 -15.97
C GLY A 183 -37.03 32.07 -15.55
N PRO A 184 -37.11 32.72 -14.38
CA PRO A 184 -36.11 33.65 -13.91
C PRO A 184 -34.74 32.99 -13.67
N ASN A 185 -33.69 33.80 -13.53
CA ASN A 185 -32.39 33.30 -13.10
C ASN A 185 -32.50 32.62 -11.73
N MET A 186 -31.67 31.60 -11.49
CA MET A 186 -31.70 30.76 -10.28
C MET A 186 -32.97 29.92 -10.05
N ALA A 187 -33.93 29.88 -10.99
CA ALA A 187 -35.12 29.03 -10.92
C ALA A 187 -34.86 27.51 -11.11
N GLY A 188 -33.60 27.06 -11.05
CA GLY A 188 -33.27 25.63 -11.17
C GLY A 188 -33.34 25.03 -12.58
N LYS A 189 -33.51 25.84 -13.64
CA LYS A 189 -33.58 25.35 -15.05
C LYS A 189 -32.42 24.42 -15.43
N SER A 190 -31.18 24.83 -15.16
CA SER A 190 -29.98 24.02 -15.45
C SER A 190 -29.89 22.78 -14.57
N THR A 191 -30.39 22.86 -13.32
CA THR A 191 -30.46 21.71 -12.40
C THR A 191 -31.44 20.67 -12.93
N TYR A 192 -32.61 21.09 -13.41
CA TYR A 192 -33.59 20.19 -14.02
C TYR A 192 -33.02 19.46 -15.25
N LEU A 193 -32.37 20.18 -16.17
CA LEU A 193 -31.78 19.57 -17.36
C LEU A 193 -30.72 18.51 -17.01
N ARG A 194 -29.80 18.84 -16.08
CA ARG A 194 -28.77 17.91 -15.62
C ARG A 194 -29.38 16.72 -14.86
N GLN A 195 -30.42 16.96 -14.06
CA GLN A 195 -31.13 15.91 -13.35
C GLN A 195 -31.67 14.86 -14.31
N VAL A 196 -32.40 15.26 -15.35
CA VAL A 196 -32.97 14.32 -16.33
C VAL A 196 -31.86 13.51 -17.00
N ALA A 197 -30.79 14.16 -17.46
CA ALA A 197 -29.66 13.49 -18.09
C ALA A 197 -28.95 12.50 -17.15
N LEU A 198 -28.68 12.90 -15.90
CA LEU A 198 -28.04 12.04 -14.90
C LEU A 198 -28.90 10.84 -14.54
N ILE A 199 -30.21 11.03 -14.41
CA ILE A 199 -31.15 9.93 -14.16
C ILE A 199 -31.08 8.89 -15.28
N CYS A 200 -31.05 9.32 -16.55
CA CYS A 200 -30.91 8.41 -17.67
C CYS A 200 -29.58 7.64 -17.64
N ILE A 201 -28.47 8.32 -17.32
CA ILE A 201 -27.14 7.69 -17.19
C ILE A 201 -27.16 6.63 -16.09
N ILE A 202 -27.65 6.97 -14.89
CA ILE A 202 -27.71 6.08 -13.73
C ILE A 202 -28.58 4.84 -14.04
N ALA A 203 -29.71 5.04 -14.72
CA ALA A 203 -30.58 3.94 -15.15
C ALA A 203 -29.85 2.97 -16.10
N GLN A 204 -29.14 3.50 -17.11
CA GLN A 204 -28.38 2.70 -18.07
C GLN A 204 -27.15 2.02 -17.47
N MET A 205 -26.60 2.57 -16.39
CA MET A 205 -25.55 1.93 -15.60
C MET A 205 -26.06 0.73 -14.77
N GLY A 206 -27.38 0.54 -14.68
CA GLY A 206 -28.01 -0.56 -13.93
C GLY A 206 -28.30 -0.24 -12.46
N CYS A 207 -28.17 1.02 -12.05
CA CYS A 207 -28.48 1.46 -10.69
C CYS A 207 -29.95 1.89 -10.55
N PHE A 208 -30.43 1.96 -9.31
CA PHE A 208 -31.69 2.61 -8.98
C PHE A 208 -31.53 4.12 -9.10
N VAL A 209 -32.62 4.82 -9.39
CA VAL A 209 -32.59 6.24 -9.76
C VAL A 209 -33.26 7.15 -8.72
N PRO A 210 -32.83 8.41 -8.59
CA PRO A 210 -33.40 9.39 -7.67
C PRO A 210 -34.78 9.90 -8.14
N ALA A 211 -35.79 9.03 -8.15
CA ALA A 211 -37.17 9.35 -8.53
C ALA A 211 -38.17 8.58 -7.67
N LYS A 212 -39.46 8.94 -7.75
CA LYS A 212 -40.54 8.11 -7.20
C LYS A 212 -40.85 6.92 -8.11
N ALA A 213 -40.81 7.15 -9.42
CA ALA A 213 -40.95 6.12 -10.43
C ALA A 213 -40.32 6.57 -11.76
N ILE A 214 -39.81 5.60 -12.53
CA ILE A 214 -39.51 5.74 -13.96
C ILE A 214 -40.26 4.63 -14.67
N LEU A 215 -41.03 5.01 -15.70
CA LEU A 215 -41.98 4.13 -16.39
C LEU A 215 -41.51 3.78 -17.79
#